data_AF-A0A3S4UT33-F1
#
_entry.id   AF-A0A3S4UT33-F1
#
_cell.length_a   1.000
_cell.length_b   1.000
_cell.length_c   1.000
_cell.angle_alpha   90.00
_cell.angle_beta   90.00
_cell.angle_gamma   90.00
#
_symmetry.space_group_name_H-M   'P 1'
#
loop_
_entity.id
_entity.type
_entity.pdbx_description
1 polymer ?
#
loop_
_entity_poly.entity_id
_entity_poly.type
_entity_poly.pdbx_seq_one_letter_code
_entity_poly.pdbx_strand_id
1 'polypeptide(L)'
;MYKIQIEYLGCMHEYMMPKLIKSFSFKSKQEALENYRILLATYLVGYGVLWDNISEKEHEKRLLAKSLEELRDIESKALFNKELDYKISLMERV
;
A
#
# COMPACT_ATOMS: atom_id res chain seq x y z
N MET A 1 19.63 -3.46 -4.22
CA MET A 1 19.03 -2.11 -3.93
C MET A 1 17.53 -2.29 -3.84
N TYR A 2 16.86 -1.71 -2.84
CA TYR A 2 15.43 -1.93 -2.64
C TYR A 2 14.62 -0.77 -3.22
N LYS A 3 13.46 -1.08 -3.81
CA LYS A 3 12.62 -0.09 -4.47
C LYS A 3 11.16 -0.30 -4.10
N ILE A 4 10.49 0.76 -3.66
CA ILE A 4 9.03 0.77 -3.52
C ILE A 4 8.45 1.41 -4.78
N GLN A 5 7.45 0.79 -5.38
CA GLN A 5 6.75 1.27 -6.57
C GLN A 5 5.26 1.44 -6.28
N ILE A 6 4.70 2.54 -6.78
CA ILE A 6 3.26 2.80 -6.78
C ILE A 6 2.80 2.74 -8.23
N GLU A 7 1.87 1.84 -8.51
CA GLU A 7 1.32 1.61 -9.83
C GLU A 7 -0.17 1.94 -9.81
N TYR A 8 -0.63 2.72 -10.78
CA TYR A 8 -2.06 2.95 -11.01
C TYR A 8 -2.61 1.80 -11.83
N LEU A 9 -3.67 1.16 -11.33
CA LEU A 9 -4.30 -0.02 -11.93
C LEU A 9 -5.45 0.32 -12.90
N GLY A 10 -5.94 1.56 -12.88
CA GLY A 10 -7.06 1.99 -13.72
C GLY A 10 -8.43 1.72 -13.10
N CYS A 11 -9.41 2.59 -13.36
CA CYS A 11 -10.79 2.46 -12.85
C CYS A 11 -11.54 1.21 -13.34
N MET A 12 -10.98 0.47 -14.31
CA MET A 12 -11.48 -0.79 -14.82
C MET A 12 -10.28 -1.74 -14.98
N HIS A 13 -9.99 -2.48 -13.90
CA HIS A 13 -8.88 -3.43 -13.73
C HIS A 13 -8.70 -4.48 -14.86
N GLU A 14 -9.58 -4.52 -15.86
CA GLU A 14 -9.62 -5.53 -16.93
C GLU A 14 -8.92 -5.09 -18.24
N TYR A 15 -8.68 -3.79 -18.47
CA TYR A 15 -8.21 -3.30 -19.79
C TYR A 15 -7.07 -2.27 -19.76
N MET A 16 -6.59 -1.83 -18.59
CA MET A 16 -5.45 -0.92 -18.49
C MET A 16 -4.20 -1.63 -17.98
N MET A 17 -3.08 -1.42 -18.67
CA MET A 17 -1.78 -1.85 -18.15
C MET A 17 -1.43 -1.00 -16.92
N PRO A 18 -0.96 -1.61 -15.81
CA PRO A 18 -0.50 -0.87 -14.66
C PRO A 18 0.52 0.20 -15.05
N LYS A 19 0.27 1.45 -14.64
CA LYS A 19 1.15 2.58 -14.94
C LYS A 19 1.96 2.92 -13.70
N LEU A 20 3.28 2.81 -13.80
CA LEU A 20 4.17 3.29 -12.74
C LEU A 20 3.97 4.80 -12.55
N ILE A 21 3.55 5.20 -11.36
CA ILE A 21 3.31 6.60 -10.99
C ILE A 21 4.52 7.16 -10.26
N LYS A 22 5.01 6.41 -9.28
CA LYS A 22 6.09 6.88 -8.42
C LYS A 22 6.95 5.72 -7.97
N SER A 23 8.21 6.03 -7.66
CA SER A 23 9.07 5.06 -7.01
C SER A 23 10.08 5.69 -6.07
N PHE A 24 10.44 4.94 -5.05
CA PHE A 24 11.41 5.32 -4.02
C PHE A 24 12.49 4.26 -3.95
N SER A 25 13.76 4.67 -3.83
CA SER A 25 14.88 3.75 -3.76
C SER A 25 15.55 3.83 -2.39
N PHE A 26 15.91 2.69 -1.84
CA PHE A 26 16.49 2.54 -0.51
C PHE A 26 17.75 1.69 -0.59
N LYS A 27 18.73 2.02 0.24
CA LYS A 27 19.99 1.28 0.32
C LYS A 27 19.87 0.07 1.24
N SER A 28 19.07 0.17 2.30
CA SER A 28 18.87 -0.90 3.29
C SER A 28 17.54 -1.61 3.11
N LYS A 29 17.53 -2.93 3.30
CA LYS A 29 16.32 -3.76 3.32
C LYS A 29 15.38 -3.35 4.44
N GLN A 30 15.93 -3.16 5.63
CA GLN A 30 15.17 -2.82 6.83
C GLN A 30 14.50 -1.45 6.67
N GLU A 31 15.23 -0.48 6.13
CA GLU A 31 14.69 0.84 5.82
C GLU A 31 13.54 0.75 4.79
N ALA A 32 13.73 -0.03 3.73
CA ALA A 32 12.71 -0.21 2.70
C ALA A 32 11.45 -0.90 3.26
N LEU A 33 11.61 -1.91 4.11
CA LEU A 33 10.48 -2.62 4.73
C LEU A 33 9.67 -1.72 5.65
N GLU A 34 10.34 -0.92 6.50
CA GLU A 34 9.63 -0.02 7.41
C GLU A 34 8.93 1.12 6.66
N ASN A 35 9.60 1.71 5.65
CA ASN A 35 8.96 2.71 4.79
C ASN A 35 7.79 2.12 4.01
N TYR A 36 7.90 0.87 3.54
CA TYR A 36 6.82 0.19 2.84
C TYR A 36 5.63 -0.06 3.76
N ARG A 37 5.88 -0.51 5.00
CA ARG A 37 4.83 -0.72 6.01
C ARG A 37 4.08 0.57 6.31
N ILE A 38 4.80 1.67 6.58
CA ILE A 38 4.21 2.98 6.87
C ILE A 38 3.41 3.48 5.67
N LEU A 39 4.00 3.43 4.46
CA LEU A 39 3.34 3.88 3.25
C LEU A 39 2.05 3.10 2.97
N LEU A 40 2.08 1.77 3.17
CA LEU A 40 0.92 0.92 2.97
C LEU A 40 -0.19 1.23 3.98
N ALA A 41 0.16 1.44 5.25
CA ALA A 41 -0.81 1.86 6.27
C ALA A 41 -1.46 3.21 5.92
N THR A 42 -0.67 4.25 5.63
CA THR A 42 -1.19 5.58 5.27
C THR A 42 -2.03 5.53 3.99
N TYR A 43 -1.64 4.70 3.03
CA TYR A 43 -2.39 4.51 1.79
C TYR A 43 -3.79 3.91 2.06
N LEU A 44 -3.87 2.86 2.87
CA LEU A 44 -5.13 2.23 3.23
C LEU A 44 -6.05 3.16 4.03
N VAL A 45 -5.48 4.00 4.91
CA VAL A 45 -6.23 5.07 5.61
C VAL A 45 -6.85 6.04 4.61
N GLY A 46 -6.07 6.53 3.65
CA GLY A 46 -6.55 7.49 2.65
C GLY A 46 -7.69 6.96 1.78
N TYR A 47 -7.76 5.64 1.62
CA TYR A 47 -8.85 4.94 0.93
C TYR A 47 -10.02 4.52 1.84
N GLY A 48 -9.92 4.73 3.15
CA GLY A 48 -10.96 4.35 4.11
C GLY A 48 -11.18 2.84 4.23
N VAL A 49 -10.15 2.03 3.93
CA VAL A 49 -10.24 0.58 3.98
C VAL A 49 -10.42 0.12 5.44
N LEU A 50 -11.47 -0.66 5.73
CA LEU A 50 -11.84 -1.09 7.09
C LEU A 50 -12.18 0.08 8.03
N TRP A 51 -12.79 1.16 7.51
CA TRP A 51 -13.17 2.30 8.33
C TRP A 51 -14.49 2.07 9.09
N ASP A 52 -14.39 1.82 10.40
CA ASP A 52 -15.54 1.56 11.29
C ASP A 52 -15.98 2.79 12.12
N ASN A 53 -16.52 3.84 11.51
CA ASN A 53 -17.11 5.03 12.20
C ASN A 53 -16.24 5.65 13.33
N ILE A 54 -14.92 5.48 13.24
CA ILE A 54 -13.92 6.09 14.13
C ILE A 54 -13.35 7.36 13.48
N SER A 55 -12.60 8.18 14.22
CA SER A 55 -11.86 9.28 13.59
C SER A 55 -10.75 8.76 12.67
N GLU A 56 -10.44 9.48 11.60
CA GLU A 56 -9.33 9.14 10.68
C GLU A 56 -8.01 8.96 11.43
N LYS A 57 -7.74 9.82 12.43
CA LYS A 57 -6.55 9.72 13.29
C LYS A 57 -6.50 8.42 14.11
N GLU A 58 -7.64 7.93 14.57
CA GLU A 58 -7.71 6.66 15.28
C GLU A 58 -7.57 5.48 14.32
N HIS A 59 -8.13 5.58 13.13
CA HIS A 59 -7.98 4.60 12.07
C HIS A 59 -6.50 4.46 11.63
N GLU A 60 -5.82 5.60 11.44
CA GLU A 60 -4.40 5.67 11.12
C GLU A 60 -3.54 4.99 12.19
N LYS A 61 -3.78 5.28 13.47
CA LYS A 61 -3.07 4.61 14.58
C LYS A 61 -3.24 3.10 14.55
N ARG A 62 -4.47 2.62 14.30
CA ARG A 62 -4.76 1.18 14.23
C ARG A 62 -4.03 0.50 13.07
N LEU A 63 -4.02 1.13 11.89
CA LEU A 63 -3.29 0.59 10.73
C LEU A 63 -1.77 0.67 10.92
N LEU A 64 -1.23 1.76 11.48
CA LEU A 64 0.20 1.88 11.79
C LEU A 64 0.68 0.93 12.89
N ALA A 65 -0.21 0.40 13.74
CA ALA A 65 0.14 -0.62 14.72
C ALA A 65 0.25 -2.04 14.12
N LYS A 66 -0.23 -2.25 12.89
CA LYS A 66 -0.20 -3.55 12.22
C LYS A 66 1.19 -3.92 11.70
N SER A 67 1.42 -5.22 11.64
CA SER A 67 2.56 -5.79 10.95
C SER A 67 2.45 -5.59 9.44
N LEU A 68 3.57 -5.67 8.73
CA LEU A 68 3.59 -5.57 7.28
C LEU A 68 2.76 -6.68 6.61
N GLU A 69 2.77 -7.89 7.17
CA GLU A 69 2.02 -9.03 6.63
C GLU A 69 0.52 -8.80 6.73
N GLU A 70 0.03 -8.29 7.87
CA GLU A 70 -1.38 -7.92 8.04
C GLU A 70 -1.80 -6.84 7.04
N LEU A 71 -0.97 -5.80 6.85
CA LEU A 71 -1.29 -4.73 5.91
C LEU A 71 -1.35 -5.23 4.46
N ARG A 72 -0.49 -6.18 4.07
CA ARG A 72 -0.53 -6.82 2.74
C ARG A 72 -1.77 -7.68 2.54
N ASP A 73 -2.22 -8.39 3.57
CA ASP A 73 -3.47 -9.15 3.52
C ASP A 73 -4.68 -8.21 3.34
N ILE A 74 -4.69 -7.08 4.06
CA ILE A 74 -5.71 -6.04 3.91
C ILE A 74 -5.69 -5.44 2.50
N GLU A 75 -4.52 -5.03 2.00
CA GLU A 75 -4.35 -4.50 0.63
C GLU A 75 -4.85 -5.51 -0.40
N SER A 76 -4.49 -6.80 -0.26
CA SER A 76 -4.92 -7.84 -1.20
C SER A 76 -6.43 -8.01 -1.23
N LYS A 77 -7.11 -7.96 -0.08
CA LYS A 77 -8.57 -8.04 0.01
C LYS A 77 -9.23 -6.80 -0.59
N ALA A 78 -8.71 -5.61 -0.29
CA ALA A 78 -9.23 -4.35 -0.81
C ALA A 78 -9.05 -4.23 -2.34
N LEU A 79 -7.92 -4.69 -2.87
CA LEU A 79 -7.69 -4.81 -4.32
C LEU A 79 -8.70 -5.78 -4.97
N PHE A 80 -8.92 -6.94 -4.36
CA PHE A 80 -9.90 -7.93 -4.85
C PHE A 80 -11.33 -7.35 -4.89
N ASN A 81 -11.69 -6.57 -3.87
CA ASN A 81 -12.98 -5.87 -3.78
C ASN A 81 -13.08 -4.63 -4.67
N LYS A 82 -12.03 -4.27 -5.42
CA LYS A 82 -11.94 -3.05 -6.25
C LYS A 82 -12.11 -1.76 -5.43
N GLU A 83 -11.69 -1.78 -4.17
CA GLU A 83 -11.69 -0.61 -3.27
C GLU A 83 -10.47 0.29 -3.51
N LEU A 84 -9.46 -0.20 -4.24
CA LEU A 84 -8.18 0.46 -4.47
C LEU A 84 -7.91 0.63 -5.96
N ASP A 85 -7.48 1.82 -6.38
CA ASP A 85 -7.05 2.08 -7.77
C ASP A 85 -5.53 2.02 -7.96
N TYR A 86 -4.77 1.88 -6.86
CA TYR A 86 -3.31 1.80 -6.90
C TYR A 86 -2.83 0.56 -6.18
N LYS A 87 -1.65 0.10 -6.57
CA LYS A 87 -0.91 -0.98 -5.91
C LYS A 87 0.43 -0.47 -5.45
N ILE A 88 0.84 -0.86 -4.25
CA ILE A 88 2.16 -0.53 -3.72
C ILE A 88 2.98 -1.82 -3.60
N SER A 89 4.10 -1.88 -4.33
CA SER A 89 4.96 -3.06 -4.38
C SER A 89 6.38 -2.76 -3.88
N LEU A 90 6.93 -3.64 -3.04
CA LEU A 90 8.34 -3.64 -2.68
C LEU A 90 9.10 -4.62 -3.60
N MET A 91 10.13 -4.11 -4.27
CA MET A 91 10.97 -4.84 -5.22
C MET A 91 12.43 -4.84 -4.75
N GLU A 92 13.09 -5.98 -4.88
CA GLU A 92 14.53 -6.11 -4.69
C GLU A 92 15.19 -6.11 -6.08
N ARG A 93 16.04 -5.12 -6.37
CA ARG A 93 16.94 -5.22 -7.52
C ARG A 93 18.02 -6.24 -7.20
N VAL A 94 17.91 -7.40 -7.84
CA VAL A 94 18.97 -8.40 -8.02
C VAL A 94 20.05 -7.81 -8.92
#